data_AF-A0A3D0C8Y1-F1
#
_entry.id   AF-A0A3D0C8Y1-F1
#
_cell.length_a   1.000
_cell.length_b   1.000
_cell.length_c   1.000
_cell.angle_alpha   90.00
_cell.angle_beta   90.00
_cell.angle_gamma   90.00
#
_symmetry.space_group_name_H-M   'P 1'
#
loop_
_entity.id
_entity.type
_entity.pdbx_description
1 polymer ?
#
loop_
_entity_poly.entity_id
_entity_poly.type
_entity_poly.pdbx_seq_one_letter_code
_entity_poly.pdbx_strand_id
1 'polypeptide(L)'
;MSTTRHDEMKEQVQRFHNENPRVWDLFIQFTLDRIHKGFNNYSVNAVFERIRWEFDTLGTKDVCSFKLNNNYRAFYARRFMRMFPQYNGFFRTREQTSKQSDRTNLSELTPRDYE
;
A
#
# COMPACT_ATOMS: atom_id res chain seq x y z
N MET A 1 -25.09 -0.71 -9.75
CA MET A 1 -24.54 -0.95 -8.39
C MET A 1 -23.83 0.32 -7.94
N SER A 2 -24.06 0.80 -6.71
CA SER A 2 -23.32 1.95 -6.20
C SER A 2 -21.90 1.49 -5.81
N THR A 3 -20.94 1.65 -6.73
CA THR A 3 -19.51 1.59 -6.47
C THR A 3 -19.20 2.56 -5.33
N THR A 4 -18.69 2.02 -4.23
CA THR A 4 -18.29 2.82 -3.07
C THR A 4 -16.92 3.45 -3.33
N ARG A 5 -16.52 4.43 -2.51
CA ARG A 5 -15.14 4.95 -2.53
C ARG A 5 -14.11 3.85 -2.29
N HIS A 6 -14.46 2.82 -1.51
CA HIS A 6 -13.61 1.67 -1.27
C HIS A 6 -13.34 0.87 -2.56
N ASP A 7 -14.34 0.68 -3.41
CA ASP A 7 -14.20 -0.06 -4.66
C ASP A 7 -13.33 0.70 -5.67
N GLU A 8 -13.50 2.03 -5.74
CA GLU A 8 -12.64 2.92 -6.54
C GLU A 8 -11.17 2.82 -6.09
N MET A 9 -10.90 2.95 -4.78
CA MET A 9 -9.54 2.78 -4.23
C MET A 9 -8.97 1.38 -4.48
N LYS A 10 -9.81 0.35 -4.44
CA LYS A 10 -9.38 -1.04 -4.68
C LYS A 10 -8.94 -1.24 -6.12
N GLU A 11 -9.66 -0.68 -7.08
CA GLU A 11 -9.26 -0.71 -8.49
C GLU A 11 -7.94 0.02 -8.72
N GLN A 12 -7.77 1.21 -8.16
CA GLN A 12 -6.53 1.99 -8.22
C GLN A 12 -5.33 1.20 -7.69
N VAL A 13 -5.48 0.59 -6.51
CA VAL A 13 -4.45 -0.27 -5.90
C VAL A 13 -4.13 -1.47 -6.79
N GLN A 14 -5.14 -2.08 -7.41
CA GLN A 14 -4.94 -3.25 -8.25
C GLN A 14 -4.18 -2.90 -9.54
N ARG A 15 -4.51 -1.76 -10.17
CA ARG A 15 -3.76 -1.26 -11.33
C ARG A 15 -2.31 -1.00 -10.96
N PHE A 16 -2.08 -0.26 -9.88
CA PHE A 16 -0.74 0.01 -9.36
C PHE A 16 0.06 -1.27 -9.08
N HIS A 17 -0.58 -2.27 -8.45
CA HIS A 17 0.07 -3.55 -8.16
C HIS A 17 0.44 -4.34 -9.43
N ASN A 18 -0.40 -4.30 -10.45
CA ASN A 18 -0.13 -4.96 -11.73
C ASN A 18 1.03 -4.29 -12.49
N GLU A 19 1.12 -2.96 -12.42
CA GLU A 19 2.21 -2.18 -13.03
C GLU A 19 3.53 -2.32 -12.25
N ASN A 20 3.46 -2.54 -10.93
CA ASN A 20 4.61 -2.54 -10.03
C ASN A 20 4.67 -3.83 -9.18
N PRO A 21 4.80 -5.02 -9.78
CA PRO A 21 4.79 -6.29 -9.03
C PRO A 21 5.92 -6.36 -7.99
N ARG A 22 7.08 -5.77 -8.30
CA ARG A 22 8.26 -5.74 -7.41
C ARG A 22 7.98 -5.06 -6.07
N VAL A 23 7.05 -4.10 -6.01
CA VAL A 23 6.64 -3.46 -4.74
C VAL A 23 6.10 -4.50 -3.77
N TRP A 24 5.35 -5.48 -4.27
CA TRP A 24 4.81 -6.55 -3.45
C TRP A 24 5.87 -7.51 -2.93
N ASP A 25 6.84 -7.87 -3.78
CA ASP A 25 7.94 -8.75 -3.39
C ASP A 25 8.78 -8.12 -2.28
N LEU A 26 9.16 -6.84 -2.45
CA LEU A 26 9.86 -6.07 -1.42
C LEU A 26 9.02 -5.89 -0.15
N PHE A 27 7.71 -5.69 -0.30
CA PHE A 27 6.80 -5.61 0.85
C PHE A 27 6.83 -6.89 1.68
N ILE A 28 6.72 -8.06 1.04
CA ILE A 28 6.82 -9.35 1.73
C ILE A 28 8.18 -9.50 2.38
N GLN A 29 9.26 -9.26 1.62
CA GLN A 29 10.63 -9.42 2.10
C GLN A 29 10.90 -8.57 3.35
N PHE A 30 10.56 -7.28 3.32
CA PHE A 30 10.78 -6.38 4.44
C PHE A 30 9.87 -6.67 5.62
N THR A 31 8.65 -7.15 5.37
CA THR A 31 7.74 -7.56 6.44
C THR A 31 8.27 -8.80 7.16
N LEU A 32 8.67 -9.83 6.41
CA LEU A 32 9.26 -11.05 6.97
C LEU A 32 10.58 -10.77 7.69
N ASP A 33 11.42 -9.87 7.16
CA ASP A 33 12.64 -9.41 7.84
C ASP A 33 12.34 -8.84 9.23
N ARG A 34 11.26 -8.07 9.38
CA ARG A 34 10.84 -7.57 10.71
C ARG A 34 10.32 -8.68 11.61
N ILE A 35 9.52 -9.61 11.07
CA ILE A 35 9.00 -10.74 11.83
C ILE A 35 10.14 -11.62 12.36
N HIS A 36 11.11 -11.97 11.50
CA HIS A 36 12.26 -12.79 11.89
C HIS A 36 13.18 -12.10 12.91
N LYS A 37 13.15 -10.76 12.97
CA LYS A 37 13.83 -9.97 14.01
C LYS A 37 13.08 -9.93 15.35
N GLY A 38 11.95 -10.64 15.48
CA GLY A 38 11.19 -10.74 16.73
C GLY A 38 10.21 -9.59 16.97
N PHE A 39 9.89 -8.79 15.95
CA PHE A 39 8.87 -7.75 16.10
C PHE A 39 7.48 -8.39 16.21
N ASN A 40 6.72 -8.05 17.25
CA ASN A 40 5.34 -8.52 17.42
C ASN A 40 4.32 -7.70 16.61
N ASN A 41 4.65 -6.45 16.32
CA ASN A 41 3.85 -5.58 15.46
C ASN A 41 4.76 -4.58 14.76
N TYR A 42 4.33 -4.09 13.59
CA TYR A 42 5.11 -3.13 12.82
C TYR A 42 4.22 -2.16 12.04
N SER A 43 4.77 -1.00 11.72
CA SER A 43 4.08 0.02 10.95
C SER A 43 4.16 -0.30 9.46
N VAL A 44 2.99 -0.42 8.82
CA VAL A 44 2.94 -0.54 7.35
C VAL A 44 3.58 0.68 6.68
N ASN A 45 3.48 1.86 7.28
CA ASN A 45 4.14 3.07 6.76
C ASN A 45 5.65 2.89 6.72
N ALA A 46 6.26 2.32 7.77
CA ALA A 46 7.69 2.09 7.81
C ALA A 46 8.17 1.11 6.73
N VAL A 47 7.38 0.07 6.43
CA VAL A 47 7.66 -0.85 5.32
C VAL A 47 7.63 -0.10 3.99
N PHE A 48 6.60 0.72 3.76
CA PHE A 48 6.48 1.49 2.53
C PHE A 48 7.56 2.57 2.36
N GLU A 49 7.97 3.25 3.43
CA GLU A 49 9.09 4.19 3.35
C GLU A 49 10.40 3.47 3.00
N ARG A 50 10.61 2.25 3.51
CA ARG A 50 11.77 1.44 3.15
C ARG A 50 11.74 1.03 1.68
N ILE A 51 10.56 0.64 1.17
CA ILE A 51 10.38 0.36 -0.27
C ILE A 51 10.68 1.61 -1.09
N ARG A 52 10.17 2.77 -0.66
CA ARG A 52 10.40 4.04 -1.35
C ARG A 52 11.89 4.35 -1.46
N TRP A 53 12.63 4.20 -0.37
CA TRP A 53 14.09 4.34 -0.35
C TRP A 53 14.78 3.38 -1.32
N GLU A 54 14.38 2.11 -1.35
CA GLU A 54 14.96 1.10 -2.24
C GLU A 54 14.74 1.42 -3.73
N PHE A 55 13.59 2.01 -4.08
CA PHE A 55 13.34 2.41 -5.47
C PHE A 55 14.06 3.71 -5.85
N ASP A 56 14.12 4.68 -4.93
CA ASP A 56 14.89 5.92 -5.13
C ASP A 56 16.38 5.60 -5.38
N THR A 57 16.95 4.62 -4.68
CA THR A 57 18.37 4.22 -4.85
C THR A 57 18.62 3.43 -6.14
N LEU A 58 17.62 2.72 -6.66
CA LEU A 58 17.74 1.97 -7.92
C LEU A 58 17.59 2.84 -9.18
N GLY A 59 17.48 4.16 -9.03
CA GLY A 59 17.43 5.11 -10.16
C GLY A 59 16.21 4.95 -11.06
N THR A 60 15.18 4.23 -10.59
CA THR A 60 13.94 4.02 -11.35
C THR A 60 13.10 5.29 -11.22
N LYS A 61 13.30 6.24 -12.15
CA LYS A 61 12.58 7.54 -12.18
C LYS A 61 11.06 7.38 -12.09
N ASP A 62 10.55 6.23 -12.55
CA ASP A 62 9.13 5.90 -12.52
C ASP A 62 8.57 5.62 -11.13
N VAL A 63 9.36 5.55 -10.05
CA VAL A 63 8.80 5.42 -8.70
C VAL A 63 8.91 6.72 -7.90
N CYS A 64 9.95 7.53 -8.13
CA CYS A 64 10.08 8.85 -7.50
C CYS A 64 8.92 9.80 -7.88
N SER A 65 8.35 9.66 -9.07
CA SER A 65 7.19 10.45 -9.52
C SER A 65 5.85 9.92 -9.01
N PHE A 66 5.79 8.69 -8.48
CA PHE A 66 4.55 8.09 -8.01
C PHE A 66 4.49 8.22 -6.49
N LYS A 67 3.91 9.34 -6.04
CA LYS A 67 3.54 9.59 -4.65
C LYS A 67 2.61 8.46 -4.19
N LEU A 68 3.20 7.41 -3.61
CA LEU A 68 2.52 6.24 -3.08
C LEU A 68 1.32 6.68 -2.25
N ASN A 69 0.12 6.54 -2.83
CA ASN A 69 -1.10 7.05 -2.23
C ASN A 69 -1.25 6.40 -0.85
N ASN A 70 -1.45 7.21 0.19
CA ASN A 70 -1.53 6.74 1.57
C ASN A 70 -2.58 5.63 1.74
N ASN A 71 -3.61 5.62 0.89
CA ASN A 71 -4.65 4.61 0.87
C ASN A 71 -4.11 3.20 0.54
N TYR A 72 -3.06 3.08 -0.29
CA TYR A 72 -2.55 1.79 -0.79
C TYR A 72 -1.94 0.96 0.32
N ARG A 73 -1.28 1.63 1.27
CA ARG A 73 -0.61 0.99 2.41
C ARG A 73 -1.56 0.09 3.19
N ALA A 74 -2.77 0.59 3.43
CA ALA A 74 -3.78 -0.12 4.19
C ALA A 74 -4.32 -1.36 3.44
N PHE A 75 -4.36 -1.33 2.09
CA PHE A 75 -4.70 -2.51 1.28
C PHE A 75 -3.58 -3.55 1.28
N TYR A 76 -2.32 -3.14 1.18
CA TYR A 76 -1.17 -4.05 1.23
C TYR A 76 -1.04 -4.75 2.58
N ALA A 77 -1.20 -4.02 3.69
CA ALA A 77 -1.23 -4.61 5.04
C ALA A 77 -2.30 -5.71 5.15
N ARG A 78 -3.53 -5.42 4.70
CA ARG A 78 -4.63 -6.39 4.71
C ARG A 78 -4.43 -7.54 3.73
N ARG A 79 -3.79 -7.30 2.57
CA ARG A 79 -3.43 -8.36 1.62
C ARG A 79 -2.43 -9.32 2.26
N PHE A 80 -1.40 -8.79 2.93
CA PHE A 80 -0.38 -9.61 3.60
C PHE A 80 -0.98 -10.48 4.70
N MET A 81 -1.78 -9.90 5.60
CA MET A 81 -2.40 -10.67 6.69
C MET A 81 -3.41 -11.72 6.19
N ARG A 82 -4.02 -11.53 5.00
CA ARG A 82 -4.85 -12.55 4.35
C ARG A 82 -4.03 -13.67 3.71
N MET A 83 -2.89 -13.33 3.10
CA MET A 83 -2.03 -14.30 2.42
C MET A 83 -1.15 -15.10 3.40
N PHE A 84 -0.84 -14.50 4.55
CA PHE A 84 -0.11 -15.12 5.65
C PHE A 84 -0.94 -15.06 6.94
N PRO A 85 -1.97 -15.93 7.09
CA PRO A 85 -2.85 -15.92 8.26
C PRO A 85 -2.12 -16.09 9.59
N GLN A 86 -0.94 -16.74 9.59
CA GLN A 86 -0.10 -16.90 10.78
C GLN A 86 0.44 -15.57 11.32
N TYR A 87 0.44 -14.51 10.51
CA TYR A 87 0.85 -13.16 10.90
C TYR A 87 -0.34 -12.19 10.95
N ASN A 88 -1.56 -12.71 11.07
CA ASN A 88 -2.74 -11.88 11.22
C ASN A 88 -2.62 -11.01 12.49
N GLY A 89 -2.87 -9.71 12.34
CA GLY A 89 -2.70 -8.72 13.41
C GLY A 89 -1.29 -8.12 13.51
N PHE A 90 -0.31 -8.57 12.69
CA PHE A 90 1.04 -7.98 12.68
C PHE A 90 1.03 -6.49 12.34
N PHE A 91 0.20 -6.10 11.36
CA PHE A 91 -0.06 -4.70 11.05
C PHE A 91 -1.26 -4.20 11.83
N ARG A 92 -1.08 -3.13 12.62
CA ARG A 92 -2.20 -2.46 13.29
C ARG A 92 -3.04 -1.71 12.27
N THR A 93 -4.22 -2.24 11.95
CA THR A 93 -5.16 -1.60 11.04
C THR A 93 -6.29 -0.90 11.82
N ARG A 94 -6.61 0.34 11.41
CA ARG A 94 -7.84 1.01 11.83
C ARG A 94 -9.00 0.62 10.92
N GLU A 95 -10.22 0.89 11.38
CA GLU A 95 -11.43 0.73 10.57
C GLU A 95 -11.36 1.58 9.29
N GLN A 96 -11.80 1.01 8.16
CA GLN A 96 -11.88 1.73 6.89
C GLN A 96 -13.23 2.42 6.77
N THR A 97 -13.27 3.72 7.05
CA THR A 97 -14.48 4.55 6.86
C THR A 97 -14.86 4.72 5.39
N SER A 98 -13.94 4.48 4.45
CA SER A 98 -14.21 4.55 3.00
C SER A 98 -15.25 3.53 2.50
N LYS A 99 -15.58 2.51 3.31
CA LYS A 99 -16.68 1.58 3.02
C LYS A 99 -18.07 2.19 3.19
N GLN A 100 -18.17 3.27 3.97
CA GLN A 100 -19.43 3.93 4.33
C GLN A 100 -19.63 5.25 3.56
N SER A 101 -18.77 5.55 2.58
CA SER A 101 -18.81 6.80 1.81
C SER A 101 -18.96 6.54 0.31
N ASP A 102 -19.70 7.43 -0.36
CA ASP A 102 -19.84 7.42 -1.81
C ASP A 102 -18.50 7.70 -2.51
N ARG A 103 -18.34 7.12 -3.71
CA ARG A 103 -17.20 7.35 -4.61
C ARG A 103 -16.98 8.83 -4.86
N THR A 104 -15.73 9.26 -5.00
CA THR A 104 -15.43 10.69 -5.19
C THR A 104 -15.39 11.07 -6.68
N ASN A 105 -15.22 10.09 -7.60
CA ASN A 105 -15.08 10.29 -9.05
C ASN A 105 -13.96 11.27 -9.44
N LEU A 106 -12.99 11.48 -8.57
CA LEU A 106 -11.85 12.35 -8.84
C LEU A 106 -10.69 11.48 -9.35
N SER A 107 -9.92 12.02 -10.30
CA SER A 107 -8.66 11.42 -10.72
C SER A 107 -7.71 11.27 -9.53
N GLU A 108 -6.81 10.29 -9.60
CA GLU A 108 -5.71 10.18 -8.63
C GLU A 108 -4.91 11.47 -8.63
N LEU A 109 -4.73 12.07 -7.45
CA LEU A 109 -3.91 13.26 -7.27
C LEU A 109 -2.44 12.90 -7.55
N THR A 110 -1.93 13.40 -8.66
CA THR A 110 -0.53 13.31 -9.07
C THR A 110 0.25 14.52 -8.59
N PRO A 111 1.60 14.46 -8.56
CA PRO A 111 2.41 15.65 -8.24
C PRO A 111 2.11 16.86 -9.14
N ARG A 112 1.68 16.64 -10.39
CA ARG A 112 1.33 17.68 -11.36
C ARG A 112 0.09 18.48 -10.98
N ASP A 113 -0.75 17.95 -10.09
CA ASP A 113 -1.97 18.63 -9.62
C ASP A 113 -1.69 19.66 -8.51
N TYR A 114 -0.43 19.76 -8.06
CA TYR A 114 0.03 20.68 -7.02
C TYR A 114 1.11 21.67 -7.50
N GLU A 115 1.40 21.69 -8.81
CA GLU A 115 2.27 22.68 -9.48
C GLU A 115 1.48 23.93 -9.87
#